data_AF-A0A2N3YGS8-F1
#
_entry.id   AF-A0A2N3YGS8-F1
#
_cell.length_a   1.000
_cell.length_b   1.000
_cell.length_c   1.000
_cell.angle_alpha   90.00
_cell.angle_beta   90.00
_cell.angle_gamma   90.00
#
_symmetry.space_group_name_H-M   'P 1'
#
loop_
_entity.id
_entity.type
_entity.pdbx_description
1 polymer ?
#
loop_
_entity_poly.entity_id
_entity_poly.type
_entity_poly.pdbx_seq_one_letter_code
_entity_poly.pdbx_strand_id
1 'polypeptide(L)'
;MSPVFDCTTEQGRADAIPKVADGIRRGALVVLPTDTVYGIGADAFSPDAVRALLAAKGRGVDMPPPVLVAETRTIDGLAASVPAYARALIEEFWPGPLTIVVQAQPSLAWDLGDTGGTVALRMPDDEVALELLKVVGPMAVSSANRTGHPSSRTVVEAASQLGPSVEFYLDGGPSTGGLASTIVDCTRDEPTMLRVGALSEEQVMAVVERSRADALELAGAVTGADVETPAPSQDEPRETSTHE
;
A
#
# COMPACT_ATOMS: atom_id res chain seq x y z
N MET A 1 33.15 1.00 0.73
CA MET A 1 32.12 0.03 1.13
C MET A 1 30.93 0.85 1.59
N SER A 2 29.74 0.60 1.08
CA SER A 2 28.53 1.34 1.48
C SER A 2 28.27 1.13 2.98
N PRO A 3 27.96 2.19 3.75
CA PRO A 3 27.73 2.07 5.18
C PRO A 3 26.53 1.17 5.49
N VAL A 4 26.70 0.31 6.50
CA VAL A 4 25.63 -0.45 7.16
C VAL A 4 25.31 0.25 8.48
N PHE A 5 24.06 0.63 8.67
CA PHE A 5 23.55 1.24 9.90
C PHE A 5 22.80 0.19 10.72
N ASP A 6 23.23 -0.03 11.95
CA ASP A 6 22.46 -0.81 12.91
C ASP A 6 21.19 -0.04 13.30
N CYS A 7 20.04 -0.56 12.87
CA CYS A 7 18.71 -0.03 13.11
C CYS A 7 17.88 -0.92 14.04
N THR A 8 18.52 -1.89 14.72
CA THR A 8 17.88 -2.76 15.71
C THR A 8 17.55 -2.04 17.02
N THR A 9 18.06 -0.81 17.19
CA THR A 9 17.83 0.04 18.36
C THR A 9 17.26 1.40 17.95
N GLU A 10 16.46 2.00 18.82
CA GLU A 10 15.91 3.35 18.61
C GLU A 10 17.00 4.39 18.35
N GLN A 11 18.09 4.37 19.12
CA GLN A 11 19.22 5.27 18.93
C GLN A 11 19.88 5.08 17.55
N GLY A 12 20.07 3.83 17.13
CA GLY A 12 20.62 3.50 15.82
C GLY A 12 19.75 4.04 14.67
N ARG A 13 18.42 3.90 14.80
CA ARG A 13 17.47 4.48 13.84
C ARG A 13 17.51 6.00 13.83
N ALA A 14 17.51 6.65 14.99
CA ALA A 14 17.59 8.10 15.13
C ALA A 14 18.86 8.67 14.46
N ASP A 15 19.98 7.95 14.52
CA ASP A 15 21.25 8.34 13.89
C ASP A 15 21.30 8.04 12.38
N ALA A 16 20.58 7.03 11.91
CA ALA A 16 20.61 6.56 10.53
C ALA A 16 19.60 7.29 9.64
N ILE A 17 18.33 7.37 10.06
CA ILE A 17 17.20 7.83 9.24
C ILE A 17 17.44 9.22 8.63
N PRO A 18 17.91 10.25 9.37
CA PRO A 18 18.14 11.56 8.78
C PRO A 18 19.17 11.53 7.64
N LYS A 19 20.26 10.78 7.82
CA LYS A 19 21.34 10.67 6.82
C LYS A 19 20.87 9.96 5.57
N VAL A 20 20.13 8.87 5.75
CA VAL A 20 19.58 8.07 4.66
C VAL A 20 18.49 8.85 3.92
N ALA A 21 17.61 9.54 4.62
CA ALA A 21 16.59 10.38 4.01
C ALA A 21 17.20 11.50 3.15
N ASP A 22 18.24 12.17 3.64
CA ASP A 22 18.98 13.16 2.86
C ASP A 22 19.63 12.56 1.62
N GLY A 23 20.15 11.34 1.72
CA GLY A 23 20.67 10.59 0.59
C GLY A 23 19.62 10.26 -0.46
N ILE A 24 18.46 9.75 -0.03
CA ILE A 24 17.35 9.40 -0.93
C ILE A 24 16.84 10.63 -1.67
N ARG A 25 16.73 11.79 -1.00
CA ARG A 25 16.38 13.07 -1.65
C ARG A 25 17.38 13.51 -2.72
N ARG A 26 18.63 13.03 -2.67
CA ARG A 26 19.65 13.23 -3.71
C ARG A 26 19.64 12.13 -4.78
N GLY A 27 18.70 11.20 -4.73
CA GLY A 27 18.57 10.08 -5.66
C GLY A 27 19.34 8.81 -5.27
N ALA A 28 19.83 8.72 -4.04
CA ALA A 28 20.51 7.51 -3.56
C ALA A 28 19.54 6.35 -3.33
N LEU A 29 20.04 5.13 -3.50
CA LEU A 29 19.32 3.90 -3.17
C LEU A 29 19.60 3.48 -1.72
N VAL A 30 18.60 2.88 -1.09
CA VAL A 30 18.71 2.30 0.25
C VAL A 30 18.25 0.84 0.23
N VAL A 31 18.88 0.01 1.05
CA VAL A 31 18.35 -1.29 1.47
C VAL A 31 17.73 -1.14 2.85
N LEU A 32 16.49 -1.60 3.02
CA LEU A 32 15.72 -1.50 4.25
C LEU A 32 15.02 -2.83 4.57
N PRO A 33 14.83 -3.17 5.87
CA PRO A 33 14.03 -4.32 6.27
C PRO A 33 12.54 -4.08 5.96
N THR A 34 11.76 -5.16 5.87
CA THR A 34 10.28 -5.12 5.91
C THR A 34 9.77 -6.36 6.67
N ASP A 35 8.48 -6.40 6.98
CA ASP A 35 7.79 -7.56 7.57
C ASP A 35 7.87 -8.81 6.70
N THR A 36 8.22 -8.70 5.41
CA THR A 36 8.31 -9.84 4.48
C THR A 36 9.75 -10.24 4.19
N VAL A 37 10.43 -9.44 3.36
CA VAL A 37 11.82 -9.61 2.92
C VAL A 37 12.48 -8.24 2.88
N TYR A 38 13.81 -8.18 2.87
CA TYR A 38 14.49 -6.90 2.68
C TYR A 38 14.12 -6.28 1.34
N GLY A 39 13.98 -4.96 1.31
CA GLY A 39 13.72 -4.15 0.13
C GLY A 39 14.96 -3.35 -0.31
N ILE A 40 15.04 -3.05 -1.60
CA ILE A 40 15.81 -1.93 -2.15
C ILE A 40 14.80 -0.83 -2.50
N GLY A 41 15.05 0.37 -2.01
CA GLY A 41 14.16 1.51 -2.08
C GLY A 41 14.80 2.73 -2.74
N ALA A 42 13.95 3.52 -3.40
CA ALA A 42 14.24 4.81 -3.99
C ALA A 42 13.06 5.77 -3.74
N ASP A 43 13.28 7.07 -3.88
CA ASP A 43 12.18 8.04 -3.92
C ASP A 43 11.24 7.70 -5.10
N ALA A 44 9.94 7.51 -4.83
CA ALA A 44 8.96 7.18 -5.87
C ALA A 44 8.75 8.31 -6.88
N PHE A 45 9.06 9.56 -6.51
CA PHE A 45 8.88 10.75 -7.34
C PHE A 45 10.15 11.16 -8.09
N SER A 46 11.22 10.36 -8.00
CA SER A 46 12.45 10.58 -8.75
C SER A 46 12.60 9.53 -9.86
N PRO A 47 12.22 9.84 -11.12
CA PRO A 47 12.39 8.93 -12.25
C PRO A 47 13.81 8.37 -12.39
N ASP A 48 14.82 9.19 -12.12
CA ASP A 48 16.23 8.77 -12.16
C ASP A 48 16.54 7.73 -11.07
N ALA A 49 16.05 7.94 -9.84
CA ALA A 49 16.27 7.01 -8.75
C ALA A 49 15.52 5.68 -8.97
N VAL A 50 14.30 5.73 -9.51
CA VAL A 50 13.55 4.51 -9.90
C VAL A 50 14.30 3.74 -10.98
N ARG A 51 14.81 4.42 -12.01
CA ARG A 51 15.65 3.77 -13.05
C ARG A 51 16.90 3.14 -12.44
N ALA A 52 17.56 3.80 -11.51
CA ALA A 52 18.71 3.26 -10.81
C ALA A 52 18.35 1.99 -10.00
N LEU A 53 17.20 2.00 -9.31
CA LEU A 53 16.68 0.83 -8.60
C LEU A 53 16.45 -0.35 -9.54
N LEU A 54 15.78 -0.13 -10.68
CA LEU A 54 15.54 -1.18 -11.67
C LEU A 54 16.85 -1.73 -12.24
N ALA A 55 17.79 -0.84 -12.59
CA ALA A 55 19.11 -1.21 -13.10
C ALA A 55 19.92 -2.05 -12.08
N ALA A 56 19.94 -1.66 -10.81
CA ALA A 56 20.62 -2.40 -9.74
C ALA A 56 20.11 -3.84 -9.61
N LYS A 57 18.83 -4.07 -9.92
CA LYS A 57 18.20 -5.40 -9.90
C LYS A 57 18.35 -6.18 -11.21
N GLY A 58 18.80 -5.53 -12.29
CA GLY A 58 18.75 -6.08 -13.65
C GLY A 58 17.32 -6.24 -14.15
N ARG A 59 16.45 -5.26 -13.89
CA ARG A 59 15.07 -5.20 -14.39
C ARG A 59 14.92 -4.10 -15.44
N GLY A 60 14.03 -4.32 -16.40
CA GLY A 60 13.55 -3.28 -17.30
C GLY A 60 12.37 -2.52 -16.71
N VAL A 61 11.87 -1.54 -17.47
CA VAL A 61 10.69 -0.73 -17.13
C VAL A 61 9.40 -1.54 -17.10
N ASP A 62 9.39 -2.73 -17.70
CA ASP A 62 8.29 -3.70 -17.75
C ASP A 62 7.99 -4.37 -16.39
N MET A 63 8.85 -4.17 -15.39
CA MET A 63 8.68 -4.71 -14.03
C MET A 63 8.64 -3.59 -12.98
N PRO A 64 7.60 -2.73 -13.01
CA PRO A 64 7.52 -1.58 -12.11
C PRO A 64 7.52 -2.02 -10.63
N PRO A 65 8.23 -1.31 -9.74
CA PRO A 65 8.24 -1.63 -8.31
C PRO A 65 6.94 -1.15 -7.64
N PRO A 66 6.46 -1.85 -6.60
CA PRO A 66 5.47 -1.28 -5.68
C PRO A 66 5.98 0.00 -5.02
N VAL A 67 5.05 0.85 -4.60
CA VAL A 67 5.33 2.01 -3.76
C VAL A 67 4.89 1.72 -2.34
N LEU A 68 5.82 1.89 -1.39
CA LEU A 68 5.54 1.79 0.03
C LEU A 68 5.14 3.15 0.61
N VAL A 69 4.21 3.13 1.55
CA VAL A 69 3.70 4.33 2.24
C VAL A 69 3.77 4.16 3.75
N ALA A 70 3.93 5.27 4.47
CA ALA A 70 4.01 5.29 5.93
C ALA A 70 2.66 5.24 6.64
N GLU A 71 1.59 5.63 5.96
CA GLU A 71 0.26 5.80 6.55
C GLU A 71 -0.82 5.43 5.54
N THR A 72 -1.89 4.80 6.01
CA THR A 72 -3.02 4.34 5.18
C THR A 72 -3.62 5.47 4.34
N ARG A 73 -3.81 6.66 4.94
CA ARG A 73 -4.39 7.85 4.28
C ARG A 73 -3.59 8.36 3.08
N THR A 74 -2.30 8.00 2.98
CA THR A 74 -1.46 8.37 1.83
C THR A 74 -2.07 7.86 0.51
N ILE A 75 -2.80 6.75 0.55
CA ILE A 75 -3.44 6.18 -0.65
C ILE A 75 -4.42 7.15 -1.30
N ASP A 76 -5.11 7.99 -0.53
CA ASP A 76 -6.13 8.91 -1.05
C ASP A 76 -5.51 10.00 -1.94
N GLY A 77 -4.21 10.27 -1.79
CA GLY A 77 -3.45 11.15 -2.69
C GLY A 77 -2.75 10.42 -3.84
N LEU A 78 -2.61 9.08 -3.75
CA LEU A 78 -1.86 8.27 -4.73
C LEU A 78 -2.74 7.54 -5.74
N ALA A 79 -3.99 7.27 -5.38
CA ALA A 79 -4.94 6.51 -6.19
C ALA A 79 -6.08 7.42 -6.68
N ALA A 80 -6.50 7.22 -7.92
CA ALA A 80 -7.66 7.91 -8.49
C ALA A 80 -8.98 7.44 -7.86
N SER A 81 -9.06 6.15 -7.55
CA SER A 81 -10.21 5.52 -6.91
C SER A 81 -9.77 4.28 -6.15
N VAL A 82 -10.37 4.05 -4.98
CA VAL A 82 -10.16 2.83 -4.18
C VAL A 82 -11.54 2.23 -3.89
N PRO A 83 -11.88 1.06 -4.47
CA PRO A 83 -13.16 0.39 -4.20
C PRO A 83 -13.38 0.11 -2.71
N ALA A 84 -14.64 0.01 -2.28
CA ALA A 84 -14.98 -0.23 -0.88
C ALA A 84 -14.35 -1.52 -0.32
N TYR A 85 -14.39 -2.62 -1.10
CA TYR A 85 -13.74 -3.86 -0.70
C TYR A 85 -12.22 -3.72 -0.56
N ALA A 86 -11.58 -2.88 -1.40
CA ALA A 86 -10.15 -2.63 -1.32
C ALA A 86 -9.81 -1.80 -0.07
N ARG A 87 -10.69 -0.86 0.33
CA ARG A 87 -10.55 -0.15 1.61
C ARG A 87 -10.68 -1.10 2.80
N ALA A 88 -11.62 -2.05 2.77
CA ALA A 88 -11.75 -3.08 3.80
C ALA A 88 -10.51 -3.97 3.89
N LEU A 89 -9.91 -4.34 2.75
CA LEU A 89 -8.64 -5.06 2.71
C LEU A 89 -7.48 -4.26 3.32
N ILE A 90 -7.40 -2.96 3.04
CA ILE A 90 -6.40 -2.06 3.65
C ILE A 90 -6.61 -2.01 5.16
N GLU A 91 -7.84 -1.81 5.63
CA GLU A 91 -8.15 -1.72 7.06
C GLU A 91 -7.79 -3.00 7.82
N GLU A 92 -8.00 -4.17 7.21
CA GLU A 92 -7.68 -5.46 7.84
C GLU A 92 -6.17 -5.78 7.81
N PHE A 93 -5.50 -5.51 6.69
CA PHE A 93 -4.16 -6.06 6.43
C PHE A 93 -3.03 -5.03 6.38
N TRP A 94 -3.31 -3.73 6.55
CA TRP A 94 -2.29 -2.69 6.66
C TRP A 94 -2.20 -2.13 8.09
N PRO A 95 -0.99 -1.90 8.62
CA PRO A 95 0.32 -2.29 8.07
C PRO A 95 0.46 -3.81 7.93
N GLY A 96 1.12 -4.29 6.87
CA GLY A 96 1.32 -5.72 6.70
C GLY A 96 1.63 -6.20 5.28
N PRO A 97 1.48 -7.52 5.02
CA PRO A 97 1.97 -8.17 3.82
C PRO A 97 0.99 -8.14 2.65
N LEU A 98 0.07 -7.17 2.61
CA LEU A 98 -0.84 -6.95 1.48
C LEU A 98 -0.31 -5.84 0.57
N THR A 99 -0.25 -6.10 -0.72
CA THR A 99 -0.06 -5.09 -1.77
C THR A 99 -1.33 -5.03 -2.61
N ILE A 100 -1.86 -3.83 -2.85
CA ILE A 100 -3.02 -3.61 -3.71
C ILE A 100 -2.60 -2.85 -4.96
N VAL A 101 -3.10 -3.26 -6.13
CA VAL A 101 -2.96 -2.51 -7.38
C VAL A 101 -4.22 -1.69 -7.59
N VAL A 102 -4.07 -0.39 -7.79
CA VAL A 102 -5.17 0.54 -8.00
C VAL A 102 -4.87 1.46 -9.17
N GLN A 103 -5.89 2.16 -9.67
CA GLN A 103 -5.69 3.21 -10.67
C GLN A 103 -4.87 4.34 -10.04
N ALA A 104 -3.72 4.67 -10.64
CA ALA A 104 -2.87 5.73 -10.13
C ALA A 104 -3.53 7.09 -10.36
N GLN A 105 -3.29 8.03 -9.44
CA GLN A 105 -3.77 9.40 -9.60
C GLN A 105 -3.07 10.05 -10.81
N PRO A 106 -3.80 10.46 -11.88
CA PRO A 106 -3.17 10.90 -13.14
C PRO A 106 -2.34 12.18 -13.03
N SER A 107 -2.57 12.98 -11.99
CA SER A 107 -1.84 14.22 -11.74
C SER A 107 -0.46 14.01 -11.10
N LEU A 108 -0.10 12.78 -10.72
CA LEU A 108 1.21 12.50 -10.13
C LEU A 108 2.30 12.49 -11.19
N ALA A 109 3.31 13.33 -10.99
CA ALA A 109 4.52 13.37 -11.80
C ALA A 109 5.55 12.35 -11.27
N TRP A 110 5.25 11.05 -11.41
CA TRP A 110 6.20 9.96 -11.16
C TRP A 110 6.40 9.11 -12.42
N ASP A 111 7.51 8.38 -12.46
CA ASP A 111 7.82 7.39 -13.50
C ASP A 111 8.31 6.13 -12.81
N LEU A 112 7.38 5.18 -12.66
CA LEU A 112 7.64 3.88 -12.02
C LEU A 112 8.02 2.80 -13.05
N GLY A 113 8.12 3.14 -14.33
CA GLY A 113 8.15 2.20 -15.46
C GLY A 113 6.79 2.05 -16.14
N ASP A 114 6.62 0.97 -16.90
CA ASP A 114 5.42 0.70 -17.69
C ASP A 114 4.29 0.16 -16.78
N THR A 115 3.57 1.05 -16.09
CA THR A 115 2.51 0.66 -15.15
C THR A 115 1.11 0.54 -15.75
N GLY A 116 0.93 0.98 -17.00
CA GLY A 116 -0.38 1.01 -17.65
C GLY A 116 -1.41 1.91 -16.95
N GLY A 117 -0.95 2.95 -16.23
CA GLY A 117 -1.83 3.85 -15.46
C GLY A 117 -2.21 3.34 -14.08
N THR A 118 -1.69 2.19 -13.66
CA THR A 118 -1.91 1.61 -12.33
C THR A 118 -0.73 1.88 -11.39
N VAL A 119 -0.92 1.62 -10.10
CA VAL A 119 0.16 1.58 -9.12
C VAL A 119 -0.10 0.50 -8.08
N ALA A 120 0.94 -0.26 -7.74
CA ALA A 120 0.94 -1.20 -6.64
C ALA A 120 1.36 -0.48 -5.35
N LEU A 121 0.51 -0.50 -4.32
CA LEU A 121 0.73 0.19 -3.05
C LEU A 121 0.77 -0.80 -1.88
N ARG A 122 1.58 -0.49 -0.87
CA ARG A 122 1.64 -1.26 0.39
C ARG A 122 2.09 -0.38 1.56
N MET A 123 1.51 -0.60 2.74
CA MET A 123 2.06 -0.11 4.00
C MET A 123 2.77 -1.28 4.71
N PRO A 124 4.11 -1.32 4.81
CA PRO A 124 4.83 -2.41 5.46
C PRO A 124 4.63 -2.39 6.99
N ASP A 125 4.66 -3.57 7.62
CA ASP A 125 4.62 -3.71 9.09
C ASP A 125 6.03 -3.83 9.68
N ASP A 126 6.87 -2.82 9.41
CA ASP A 126 8.24 -2.78 9.88
C ASP A 126 8.57 -1.39 10.41
N GLU A 127 9.04 -1.34 11.66
CA GLU A 127 9.29 -0.08 12.37
C GLU A 127 10.35 0.78 11.65
N VAL A 128 11.44 0.18 11.18
CA VAL A 128 12.52 0.88 10.47
C VAL A 128 12.00 1.44 9.14
N ALA A 129 11.24 0.62 8.39
CA ALA A 129 10.66 1.04 7.13
C ALA A 129 9.65 2.19 7.32
N LEU A 130 8.74 2.06 8.29
CA LEU A 130 7.73 3.07 8.58
C LEU A 130 8.36 4.38 9.05
N GLU A 131 9.36 4.35 9.93
CA GLU A 131 10.05 5.58 10.36
C GLU A 131 10.77 6.27 9.20
N LEU A 132 11.43 5.53 8.30
CA LEU A 132 12.05 6.11 7.11
C LEU A 132 11.01 6.71 6.15
N LEU A 133 9.92 5.97 5.87
CA LEU A 133 8.83 6.42 4.99
C LEU A 133 8.15 7.69 5.52
N LYS A 134 8.05 7.88 6.84
CA LYS A 134 7.51 9.11 7.43
C LYS A 134 8.35 10.34 7.12
N VAL A 135 9.67 10.18 6.99
CA VAL A 135 10.62 11.27 6.75
C VAL A 135 10.83 11.54 5.26
N VAL A 136 10.82 10.48 4.45
CA VAL A 136 11.06 10.55 2.99
C VAL A 136 9.77 10.82 2.22
N GLY A 137 8.67 10.19 2.63
CA GLY A 137 7.44 10.07 1.83
C GLY A 137 7.36 8.74 1.09
N PRO A 138 6.45 8.61 0.11
CA PRO A 138 6.29 7.40 -0.68
C PRO A 138 7.57 6.97 -1.39
N MET A 139 7.92 5.69 -1.28
CA MET A 139 9.15 5.16 -1.88
C MET A 139 8.84 3.99 -2.81
N ALA A 140 9.45 3.98 -3.99
CA ALA A 140 9.46 2.81 -4.86
C ALA A 140 10.36 1.75 -4.21
N VAL A 141 9.81 0.57 -3.88
CA VAL A 141 10.54 -0.51 -3.21
C VAL A 141 10.26 -1.85 -3.86
N SER A 142 11.32 -2.58 -4.16
CA SER A 142 11.25 -3.99 -4.55
C SER A 142 12.15 -4.82 -3.64
N SER A 143 11.96 -6.14 -3.60
CA SER A 143 12.86 -7.05 -2.88
C SER A 143 14.36 -6.80 -3.16
N ALA A 144 15.20 -6.89 -2.14
CA ALA A 144 16.64 -6.58 -2.16
C ALA A 144 17.49 -7.74 -2.72
N ASN A 145 17.12 -8.22 -3.91
CA ASN A 145 17.79 -9.30 -4.62
C ASN A 145 17.91 -8.96 -6.12
N ARG A 146 18.91 -9.55 -6.77
CA ARG A 146 19.00 -9.52 -8.24
C ARG A 146 17.91 -10.41 -8.84
N THR A 147 17.41 -10.05 -10.01
CA THR A 147 16.37 -10.84 -10.68
C THR A 147 16.84 -12.28 -10.89
N GLY A 148 15.98 -13.25 -10.55
CA GLY A 148 16.30 -14.68 -10.62
C GLY A 148 16.99 -15.27 -9.39
N HIS A 149 17.46 -14.44 -8.44
CA HIS A 149 18.07 -14.90 -7.19
C HIS A 149 17.06 -14.96 -6.03
N PRO A 150 17.33 -15.74 -4.96
CA PRO A 150 16.51 -15.74 -3.76
C PRO A 150 16.37 -14.35 -3.12
N SER A 151 15.21 -14.08 -2.53
CA SER A 151 14.96 -12.85 -1.78
C SER A 151 15.84 -12.79 -0.52
N SER A 152 16.41 -11.61 -0.26
CA SER A 152 17.23 -11.39 0.93
C SER A 152 16.37 -11.23 2.20
N ARG A 153 16.76 -11.93 3.26
CA ARG A 153 16.15 -11.89 4.60
C ARG A 153 17.01 -11.15 5.63
N THR A 154 18.27 -10.91 5.29
CA THR A 154 19.20 -10.16 6.14
C THR A 154 19.87 -9.07 5.32
N VAL A 155 20.38 -8.04 6.01
CA VAL A 155 21.17 -6.98 5.36
C VAL A 155 22.42 -7.54 4.67
N VAL A 156 23.01 -8.60 5.23
CA VAL A 156 24.22 -9.25 4.69
C VAL A 156 23.94 -9.93 3.35
N GLU A 157 22.81 -10.63 3.24
CA GLU A 157 22.36 -11.21 1.97
C GLU A 157 22.10 -10.11 0.93
N ALA A 158 21.43 -9.03 1.32
CA ALA A 158 21.16 -7.91 0.42
C ALA A 158 22.43 -7.20 -0.04
N ALA A 159 23.40 -6.99 0.86
CA ALA A 159 24.70 -6.41 0.55
C ALA A 159 25.50 -7.31 -0.40
N SER A 160 25.45 -8.63 -0.22
CA SER A 160 26.10 -9.59 -1.10
C SER A 160 25.52 -9.58 -2.52
N GLN A 161 24.23 -9.27 -2.66
CA GLN A 161 23.55 -9.21 -3.97
C GLN A 161 23.70 -7.86 -4.68
N LEU A 162 23.63 -6.75 -3.96
CA LEU A 162 23.51 -5.40 -4.55
C LEU A 162 24.80 -4.58 -4.45
N GLY A 163 25.64 -4.88 -3.45
CA GLY A 163 26.96 -4.30 -3.22
C GLY A 163 27.04 -2.78 -3.41
N PRO A 164 27.97 -2.27 -4.24
CA PRO A 164 28.19 -0.83 -4.37
C PRO A 164 27.07 -0.09 -5.13
N SER A 165 26.06 -0.80 -5.64
CA SER A 165 24.92 -0.18 -6.35
C SER A 165 23.99 0.58 -5.40
N VAL A 166 24.10 0.33 -4.08
CA VAL A 166 23.28 0.95 -3.04
C VAL A 166 24.18 1.72 -2.08
N GLU A 167 23.78 2.94 -1.73
CA GLU A 167 24.58 3.81 -0.85
C GLU A 167 24.35 3.48 0.63
N PHE A 168 23.12 3.13 1.02
CA PHE A 168 22.75 2.91 2.41
C PHE A 168 22.19 1.52 2.64
N TYR A 169 22.65 0.87 3.71
CA TYR A 169 22.11 -0.41 4.17
C TYR A 169 21.63 -0.26 5.60
N LEU A 170 20.32 -0.44 5.84
CA LEU A 170 19.73 -0.42 7.17
C LEU A 170 19.59 -1.86 7.66
N ASP A 171 20.25 -2.20 8.76
CA ASP A 171 20.15 -3.50 9.42
C ASP A 171 19.07 -3.45 10.51
N GLY A 172 17.90 -3.99 10.22
CA GLY A 172 16.82 -4.17 11.20
C GLY A 172 16.78 -5.57 11.82
N GLY A 173 17.83 -6.38 11.63
CA GLY A 173 17.80 -7.81 11.94
C GLY A 173 17.08 -8.65 10.88
N PRO A 174 16.95 -9.97 11.06
CA PRO A 174 16.34 -10.84 10.08
C PRO A 174 14.85 -10.56 9.86
N SER A 175 14.39 -10.57 8.60
CA SER A 175 12.96 -10.42 8.31
C SER A 175 12.15 -11.61 8.84
N THR A 176 10.92 -11.34 9.30
CA THR A 176 10.08 -12.32 10.00
C THR A 176 9.13 -13.08 9.07
N GLY A 177 8.58 -12.43 8.03
CA GLY A 177 7.41 -12.93 7.28
C GLY A 177 7.60 -14.09 6.31
N GLY A 178 8.83 -14.57 6.04
CA GLY A 178 9.02 -15.81 5.27
C GLY A 178 8.83 -15.67 3.76
N LEU A 179 7.67 -15.17 3.36
CA LEU A 179 7.12 -15.06 2.03
C LEU A 179 7.01 -13.58 1.60
N ALA A 180 6.91 -13.35 0.30
CA ALA A 180 6.63 -12.03 -0.24
C ALA A 180 5.17 -11.62 0.03
N SER A 181 4.85 -10.34 -0.13
CA SER A 181 3.47 -9.84 0.02
C SER A 181 2.49 -10.51 -0.96
N THR A 182 1.24 -10.68 -0.54
CA THR A 182 0.14 -11.01 -1.45
C THR A 182 -0.19 -9.78 -2.30
N ILE A 183 -0.41 -9.95 -3.61
CA ILE A 183 -0.73 -8.86 -4.53
C ILE A 183 -2.13 -9.07 -5.09
N VAL A 184 -3.01 -8.10 -4.87
CA VAL A 184 -4.40 -8.10 -5.35
C VAL A 184 -4.60 -6.92 -6.30
N ASP A 185 -5.11 -7.19 -7.50
CA ASP A 185 -5.59 -6.15 -8.40
C ASP A 185 -6.98 -5.67 -7.98
N CYS A 186 -7.05 -4.39 -7.65
CA CYS A 186 -8.25 -3.68 -7.20
C CYS A 186 -8.65 -2.57 -8.18
N THR A 187 -8.26 -2.69 -9.45
CA THR A 187 -8.58 -1.69 -10.50
C THR A 187 -10.00 -1.81 -11.07
N ARG A 188 -10.74 -2.85 -10.67
CA ARG A 188 -12.08 -3.22 -11.16
C ARG A 188 -13.05 -3.37 -10.00
N ASP A 189 -14.31 -3.72 -10.30
CA ASP A 189 -15.33 -3.99 -9.29
C ASP A 189 -15.12 -5.32 -8.54
N GLU A 190 -14.34 -6.24 -9.13
CA GLU A 190 -13.97 -7.52 -8.52
C GLU A 190 -12.46 -7.62 -8.36
N PRO A 191 -11.96 -8.07 -7.19
CA PRO A 191 -10.54 -8.28 -6.98
C PRO A 191 -10.01 -9.41 -7.87
N THR A 192 -8.81 -9.26 -8.42
CA THR A 192 -8.09 -10.35 -9.08
C THR A 192 -6.79 -10.65 -8.32
N MET A 193 -6.58 -11.91 -7.94
CA MET A 193 -5.34 -12.33 -7.30
C MET A 193 -4.20 -12.35 -8.33
N LEU A 194 -3.20 -11.47 -8.18
CA LEU A 194 -2.02 -11.45 -9.05
C LEU A 194 -0.88 -12.30 -8.51
N ARG A 195 -0.77 -12.39 -7.18
CA ARG A 195 0.22 -13.24 -6.50
C ARG A 195 -0.27 -13.62 -5.12
N VAL A 196 -0.35 -14.92 -4.85
CA VAL A 196 -0.49 -15.45 -3.48
C VAL A 196 0.87 -15.37 -2.78
N GLY A 197 0.89 -14.70 -1.63
CA GLY A 197 2.08 -14.46 -0.81
C GLY A 197 1.84 -14.91 0.63
N ALA A 198 2.11 -14.04 1.61
CA ALA A 198 1.87 -14.33 3.03
C ALA A 198 0.39 -14.45 3.42
N LEU A 199 -0.52 -13.88 2.63
CA LEU A 199 -1.98 -14.03 2.79
C LEU A 199 -2.50 -15.02 1.74
N SER A 200 -3.33 -15.97 2.18
CA SER A 200 -4.01 -16.90 1.30
C SER A 200 -5.16 -16.22 0.54
N GLU A 201 -5.59 -16.83 -0.55
CA GLU A 201 -6.75 -16.33 -1.32
C GLU A 201 -8.02 -16.35 -0.48
N GLU A 202 -8.22 -17.37 0.35
CA GLU A 202 -9.38 -17.49 1.24
C GLU A 202 -9.42 -16.36 2.27
N GLN A 203 -8.26 -15.97 2.84
CA GLN A 203 -8.18 -14.85 3.78
C GLN A 203 -8.58 -13.54 3.12
N VAL A 204 -8.11 -13.29 1.89
CA VAL A 204 -8.45 -12.08 1.14
C VAL A 204 -9.93 -12.07 0.77
N MET A 205 -10.44 -13.16 0.21
CA MET A 205 -11.84 -13.23 -0.24
C MET A 205 -12.83 -13.17 0.93
N ALA A 206 -12.48 -13.69 2.10
CA ALA A 206 -13.32 -13.56 3.30
C ALA A 206 -13.60 -12.09 3.68
N VAL A 207 -12.60 -11.21 3.54
CA VAL A 207 -12.77 -9.77 3.81
C VAL A 207 -13.59 -9.10 2.71
N VAL A 208 -13.35 -9.46 1.44
CA VAL A 208 -14.09 -8.93 0.29
C VAL A 208 -15.58 -9.24 0.42
N GLU A 209 -15.92 -10.49 0.71
CA GLU A 209 -17.33 -10.91 0.83
C GLU A 209 -18.01 -10.29 2.05
N ARG A 210 -17.30 -10.16 3.18
CA ARG A 210 -17.81 -9.42 4.34
C ARG A 210 -18.13 -7.97 4.00
N SER A 211 -17.21 -7.27 3.35
CA SER A 211 -17.42 -5.88 2.93
C SER A 211 -18.61 -5.70 1.99
N ARG A 212 -18.85 -6.69 1.10
CA ARG A 212 -20.02 -6.70 0.21
C ARG A 212 -21.32 -6.92 0.97
N ALA A 213 -21.34 -7.85 1.92
CA ALA A 213 -22.50 -8.09 2.77
C ALA A 213 -22.89 -6.84 3.56
N ASP A 214 -21.90 -6.17 4.19
CA ASP A 214 -22.12 -4.94 4.93
C ASP A 214 -22.70 -3.82 4.03
N ALA A 215 -22.20 -3.69 2.81
CA ALA A 215 -22.71 -2.71 1.84
C ALA A 215 -24.18 -2.97 1.43
N LEU A 216 -24.55 -4.25 1.26
CA LEU A 216 -25.93 -4.65 0.95
C LEU A 216 -26.88 -4.38 2.12
N GLU A 217 -26.45 -4.67 3.35
CA GLU A 217 -27.23 -4.39 4.56
C GLU A 217 -27.48 -2.89 4.75
N LEU A 218 -26.45 -2.05 4.56
CA LEU A 218 -26.61 -0.60 4.58
C LEU A 218 -27.58 -0.11 3.49
N ALA A 219 -27.46 -0.61 2.26
CA ALA A 219 -28.36 -0.23 1.18
C ALA A 219 -29.82 -0.59 1.48
N GLY A 220 -30.05 -1.79 2.04
CA GLY A 220 -31.38 -2.24 2.46
C GLY A 220 -31.98 -1.39 3.59
N ALA A 221 -31.17 -1.02 4.58
CA ALA A 221 -31.60 -0.18 5.71
C ALA A 221 -31.99 1.25 5.26
N VAL A 222 -31.29 1.82 4.28
CA VAL A 222 -31.61 3.15 3.73
C VAL A 222 -32.92 3.14 2.93
N THR A 223 -33.23 2.05 2.22
CA THR A 223 -34.50 1.91 1.49
C THR A 223 -35.73 1.67 2.38
N GLY A 224 -35.53 1.27 3.64
CA GLY A 224 -36.62 1.01 4.60
C GLY A 224 -37.07 2.23 5.42
N ALA A 225 -36.35 3.36 5.34
CA ALA A 225 -36.54 4.51 6.22
C ALA A 225 -37.50 5.61 5.67
N ASP A 226 -37.95 5.53 4.40
CA ASP A 226 -38.82 6.54 3.78
C ASP A 226 -40.07 5.94 3.11
N VAL A 227 -41.08 5.52 3.88
CA VAL A 227 -42.50 5.58 3.49
C VAL A 227 -43.38 5.75 4.73
N GLU A 228 -43.32 6.90 5.40
CA GLU A 228 -44.43 7.33 6.27
C GLU A 228 -45.32 8.26 5.46
N THR A 229 -46.32 7.68 4.80
CA THR A 229 -47.37 8.44 4.10
C THR A 229 -48.23 9.13 5.17
N PRO A 230 -48.39 10.46 5.17
CA PRO A 230 -49.29 11.10 6.12
C PRO A 230 -50.73 10.67 5.80
N ALA A 231 -51.40 10.10 6.80
CA ALA A 231 -52.80 9.70 6.70
C ALA A 231 -53.69 10.91 6.34
N PRO A 232 -54.72 10.73 5.48
CA PRO A 232 -55.62 11.81 5.13
C PRO A 232 -56.49 12.17 6.34
N SER A 233 -56.46 13.44 6.76
CA SER A 233 -57.36 13.99 7.77
C SER A 233 -58.79 13.96 7.24
N GLN A 234 -59.66 13.20 7.91
CA GLN A 234 -61.10 13.28 7.71
C GLN A 234 -61.64 14.50 8.45
N ASP A 235 -61.85 15.59 7.73
CA ASP A 235 -62.70 16.70 8.19
C ASP A 235 -64.11 16.46 7.62
N GLU A 236 -65.01 15.95 8.45
CA GLU A 236 -66.45 15.88 8.15
C GLU A 236 -67.08 17.27 8.32
N PRO A 237 -67.89 17.76 7.36
CA PRO A 237 -68.67 18.97 7.57
C PRO A 237 -69.91 18.64 8.42
N ARG A 238 -70.04 19.30 9.58
CA ARG A 238 -71.29 19.34 10.36
C ARG A 238 -72.38 20.05 9.56
N GLU A 239 -73.40 19.30 9.14
CA GLU A 239 -74.67 19.87 8.70
C GLU A 239 -75.37 20.54 9.89
N THR A 240 -75.62 21.85 9.77
CA THR A 240 -76.68 22.53 10.51
C THR A 240 -77.66 23.06 9.48
N SER A 241 -78.84 22.43 9.39
CA SER A 241 -80.01 23.08 8.80
C SER A 241 -81.22 22.80 9.69
N THR A 242 -81.63 23.84 10.40
CA THR A 242 -82.82 23.93 11.23
C THR A 242 -84.07 24.03 10.35
N HIS A 243 -85.13 23.35 10.75
CA HIS A 243 -86.48 23.46 10.18
C HIS A 243 -87.22 24.71 10.72
N GLU A 244 -88.10 25.24 9.86
CA GLU A 244 -89.15 26.27 10.07
C GLU A 244 -88.77 27.76 10.07
#